data_AF-A0A7W7AJD5-F1
#
_entry.id   AF-A0A7W7AJD5-F1
#
_cell.length_a   1.000
_cell.length_b   1.000
_cell.length_c   1.000
_cell.angle_alpha   90.00
_cell.angle_beta   90.00
_cell.angle_gamma   90.00
#
_symmetry.space_group_name_H-M   'P 1'
#
loop_
_entity.id
_entity.type
_entity.pdbx_description
1 polymer ?
#
loop_
_entity_poly.entity_id
_entity_poly.type
_entity_poly.pdbx_seq_one_letter_code
_entity_poly.pdbx_strand_id
1 'polypeptide(L)' 'MALVELGRYARNEAMILVGRLESEGIEAVAFDGGASIADGSYLLIPVRVMVDEDELSAARDILPA' A
#
# COMPACT_ATOMS: atom_id res chain seq x y z
N MET A 1 16.04 0.08 7.29
CA MET A 1 15.09 1.13 6.88
C MET A 1 15.21 1.44 5.40
N ALA A 2 14.71 0.50 4.62
CA ALA A 2 14.39 0.63 3.22
C ALA A 2 12.90 0.29 3.06
N LEU A 3 12.19 1.07 2.25
CA LEU A 3 10.82 0.75 1.89
C LEU A 3 10.79 -0.46 0.96
N VAL A 4 10.00 -1.47 1.31
CA VAL A 4 9.79 -2.70 0.53
C VAL A 4 8.33 -2.85 0.11
N GLU A 5 8.12 -3.50 -1.03
CA GLU A 5 6.78 -3.72 -1.58
C GLU A 5 6.05 -4.80 -0.78
N LEU A 6 4.92 -4.42 -0.14
CA LEU A 6 4.00 -5.35 0.52
C LEU A 6 3.07 -6.02 -0.51
N GLY A 7 2.62 -5.25 -1.50
CA GLY A 7 1.77 -5.73 -2.59
C GLY A 7 1.29 -4.62 -3.52
N ARG A 8 0.49 -5.03 -4.53
CA ARG A 8 -0.07 -4.15 -5.56
C ARG A 8 -1.58 -4.27 -5.59
N TYR A 9 -2.27 -3.14 -5.49
CA TYR A 9 -3.71 -3.10 -5.29
C TYR A 9 -4.37 -2.04 -6.17
N ALA A 10 -5.69 -2.12 -6.30
CA ALA A 10 -6.44 -0.99 -6.83
C ALA A 10 -6.26 0.23 -5.91
N ARG A 11 -6.26 1.45 -6.45
CA ARG A 11 -5.98 2.66 -5.67
C ARG A 11 -6.78 2.76 -4.36
N ASN A 12 -8.08 2.52 -4.41
CA ASN A 12 -8.93 2.64 -3.23
C ASN A 12 -8.60 1.58 -2.17
N GLU A 13 -8.33 0.34 -2.62
CA GLU A 13 -7.88 -0.74 -1.75
C GLU A 13 -6.52 -0.42 -1.11
N ALA A 14 -5.55 0.08 -1.89
CA ALA A 14 -4.26 0.51 -1.36
C ALA A 14 -4.41 1.58 -0.26
N MET A 15 -5.29 2.57 -0.43
CA MET A 15 -5.55 3.59 0.59
C MET A 15 -6.22 3.02 1.85
N ILE A 16 -7.11 2.03 1.69
CA ILE A 16 -7.73 1.31 2.82
C ILE A 16 -6.66 0.52 3.59
N LEU A 17 -5.78 -0.18 2.89
CA LEU A 17 -4.71 -0.97 3.49
C LEU A 17 -3.71 -0.11 4.25
N VAL A 18 -3.36 1.07 3.72
CA VAL A 18 -2.52 2.05 4.44
C VAL A 18 -3.17 2.42 5.77
N GLY A 19 -4.43 2.87 5.75
CA GLY A 19 -5.13 3.23 7.00
C GLY A 19 -5.29 2.05 7.96
N ARG A 20 -5.43 0.82 7.45
CA ARG A 20 -5.48 -0.39 8.29
C ARG A 20 -4.14 -0.65 8.98
N LEU A 21 -3.03 -0.59 8.25
CA LEU A 21 -1.69 -0.81 8.81
C LEU A 21 -1.32 0.29 9.81
N GLU A 22 -1.61 1.55 9.49
CA GLU A 22 -1.40 2.68 10.40
C GLU A 22 -2.18 2.51 11.72
N SER A 23 -3.39 1.94 11.68
CA SER A 23 -4.18 1.67 12.88
C SER A 23 -3.57 0.60 13.81
N GLU A 24 -2.67 -0.24 13.28
CA GLU A 24 -1.91 -1.25 14.03
C GLU A 24 -0.49 -0.74 14.39
N GLY A 25 -0.19 0.53 14.06
CA GLY A 25 1.09 1.16 14.34
C GLY A 25 2.20 0.89 13.31
N ILE A 26 1.86 0.36 12.14
CA ILE A 26 2.81 0.11 11.04
C ILE A 26 2.72 1.26 10.03
N GLU A 27 3.84 1.93 9.77
CA GLU A 27 3.89 3.00 8.77
C GLU A 27 3.84 2.41 7.35
N ALA A 28 2.86 2.86 6.54
CA ALA A 28 2.65 2.36 5.19
C ALA A 28 2.43 3.50 4.19
N VAL A 29 2.87 3.30 2.94
CA VAL A 29 2.77 4.30 1.87
C VAL A 29 2.13 3.72 0.62
N ALA A 30 1.13 4.42 0.07
CA ALA A 30 0.56 4.14 -1.26
C ALA A 30 1.38 4.84 -2.35
N PHE A 31 2.50 4.23 -2.77
CA PHE A 31 3.57 4.89 -3.52
C PHE A 31 3.14 5.44 -4.90
N ASP A 32 2.38 4.68 -5.68
CA ASP A 32 1.92 5.09 -7.01
C ASP A 32 0.54 5.77 -7.00
N GLY A 33 -0.01 6.10 -5.84
CA GLY A 33 -1.40 6.55 -5.66
C GLY A 33 -1.78 7.86 -6.38
N GLY A 34 -0.77 8.62 -6.82
CA GLY A 34 -0.89 9.84 -7.62
C GLY A 34 -0.57 9.69 -9.11
N ALA A 35 -0.21 8.49 -9.59
CA ALA A 35 0.23 8.27 -10.99
C ALA A 35 -0.88 8.40 -12.06
N SER A 36 -2.05 8.94 -11.70
CA SER A 36 -3.16 9.16 -12.63
C SER A 36 -2.88 10.36 -13.53
N ILE A 37 -2.66 10.11 -14.83
CA ILE A 37 -2.37 11.17 -15.82
C ILE A 37 -3.63 11.67 -16.53
N ALA A 38 -4.67 10.84 -16.59
CA ALA A 38 -5.98 11.19 -17.14
C ALA A 38 -7.09 10.76 -16.18
N ASP A 39 -8.21 11.47 -16.19
CA ASP A 39 -9.34 11.18 -15.30
C ASP A 39 -9.81 9.73 -15.48
N GLY A 40 -9.89 8.98 -14.38
CA GLY A 40 -10.21 7.54 -14.39
C GLY A 40 -9.05 6.56 -14.68
N SER A 41 -7.87 7.01 -15.14
CA SER A 41 -6.72 6.12 -15.38
C SER A 41 -6.20 5.44 -14.11
N TYR A 42 -6.50 6.00 -12.93
CA TYR A 42 -6.21 5.39 -11.63
C TYR A 42 -6.86 4.01 -11.42
N LEU A 43 -7.89 3.66 -12.20
CA LEU A 43 -8.50 2.32 -12.19
C LEU A 43 -7.67 1.26 -12.91
N LEU A 44 -6.74 1.70 -13.78
CA LEU A 44 -5.93 0.83 -14.63
C LEU A 44 -4.48 0.71 -14.14
N ILE A 45 -4.08 1.58 -13.22
CA ILE A 45 -2.72 1.64 -12.70
C ILE A 45 -2.73 1.06 -11.29
N PRO A 46 -2.10 -0.11 -11.06
CA PRO A 46 -1.99 -0.65 -9.72
C PRO A 46 -1.10 0.24 -8.85
N VAL A 47 -1.46 0.34 -7.57
CA VAL A 47 -0.72 1.10 -6.57
C VAL A 47 0.03 0.15 -5.66
N ARG A 48 1.34 0.37 -5.52
CA ARG A 48 2.15 -0.34 -4.54
C ARG A 48 1.89 0.18 -3.14
N VAL A 49 1.58 -0.73 -2.21
CA VAL A 49 1.68 -0.47 -0.77
C VAL A 49 3.08 -0.85 -0.34
N MET A 50 3.78 0.11 0.26
CA MET A 50 5.16 -0.03 0.73
C MET A 50 5.17 0.10 2.25
N VAL A 51 6.02 -0.69 2.91
CA VAL A 51 6.28 -0.64 4.38
C VAL A 51 7.78 -0.67 4.62
N ASP A 52 8.23 -0.42 5.84
CA ASP A 52 9.63 -0.64 6.19
C ASP A 52 9.99 -2.14 6.09
N GLU A 53 11.22 -2.44 5.66
CA GLU A 53 11.72 -3.81 5.57
C GLU A 53 11.60 -4.58 6.89
N ASP A 54 11.80 -3.90 8.02
CA ASP A 54 11.78 -4.49 9.34
C ASP A 54 10.34 -4.85 9.78
N GLU A 55 9.32 -4.23 9.17
CA GLU A 55 7.89 -4.41 9.49
C GLU A 55 7.15 -5.30 8.48
N LEU A 56 7.80 -5.71 7.38
CA LEU A 56 7.18 -6.47 6.30
C LEU A 56 6.48 -7.75 6.78
N SER A 57 7.08 -8.47 7.73
CA SER A 57 6.48 -9.69 8.28
C SER A 57 5.19 -9.38 9.05
N ALA A 58 5.24 -8.40 9.94
CA ALA A 58 4.08 -7.99 10.75
C ALA A 58 2.94 -7.47 9.88
N ALA A 59 3.27 -6.70 8.83
CA ALA A 59 2.29 -6.20 7.86
C ALA A 59 1.57 -7.34 7.12
N ARG A 60 2.29 -8.41 6.75
CA ARG A 60 1.71 -9.59 6.08
C ARG A 60 0.74 -10.37 6.97
N ASP A 61 1.02 -10.44 8.28
CA ASP A 61 0.16 -11.16 9.22
C ASP A 61 -1.19 -10.47 9.46
N ILE A 62 -1.29 -9.16 9.18
CA ILE A 62 -2.53 -8.38 9.27
C ILE A 62 -3.41 -8.56 8.03
N LEU A 63 -2.81 -8.84 6.87
CA LEU A 63 -3.53 -8.96 5.61
C LEU A 63 -4.22 -10.34 5.50
N PRO A 64 -5.43 -10.40 4.91
CA PRO A 64 -6.04 -11.68 4.56
C PRO A 64 -5.20 -12.43 3.52
N ALA A 65 -5.20 -13.76 3.60
CA ALA A 65 -4.49 -14.66 2.70
C ALA A 65 -5.09 -14.72 1.28
#